data_AF-A0A2V7VN56-F1
#
_entry.id   AF-A0A2V7VN56-F1
#
_cell.length_a   1.000
_cell.length_b   1.000
_cell.length_c   1.000
_cell.angle_alpha   90.00
_cell.angle_beta   90.00
_cell.angle_gamma   90.00
#
_symmetry.space_group_name_H-M   'P 1'
#
loop_
_entity.id
_entity.type
_entity.pdbx_description
1 polymer ?
#
loop_
_entity_poly.entity_id
_entity_poly.type
_entity_poly.pdbx_seq_one_letter_code
_entity_poly.pdbx_strand_id
1 'polypeptide(L)'
;MVVGATRPWRWALWTHIVLAALAALLVLVHGLRAALPRPARPAVATACLLALAAPLARYVADRFPPEHRIVNPPLPPETMDGEGAGPKSPFFPSSSETNVGGTIPATFFMTSQACGRCHKDIYDQWNSSAHHFSSFNNQWYRKSIEYMQDVVGTKPSKWCAGCHDHAVFFNGRFDRPIKEQIDTPEAQNGLGCLSCHSIVHVKSSMGQGDFTIEYPPLHDLAASENPVLAAGHDYLLKLDPGPHKRTFLKSFHTLQTAEFCS
;
A
#
# COMPACT_ATOMS: atom_id res chain seq x y z
N MET A 1 -22.22 -3.25 -4.95
CA MET A 1 -22.79 -2.95 -3.62
C MET A 1 -22.15 -1.67 -3.09
N VAL A 2 -22.79 -0.51 -3.28
CA VAL A 2 -22.19 0.84 -3.05
C VAL A 2 -22.24 1.29 -1.58
N VAL A 3 -22.79 0.46 -0.69
CA VAL A 3 -23.02 0.81 0.71
C VAL A 3 -22.58 -0.37 1.57
N GLY A 4 -21.45 -0.24 2.27
CA GLY A 4 -21.01 -1.25 3.24
C GLY A 4 -22.06 -1.42 4.35
N ALA A 5 -22.21 -2.64 4.85
CA ALA A 5 -23.30 -3.09 5.74
C ALA A 5 -23.49 -2.25 7.02
N THR A 6 -22.49 -1.47 7.44
CA THR A 6 -22.53 -0.67 8.67
C THR A 6 -22.84 0.82 8.46
N ARG A 7 -22.89 1.34 7.22
CA ARG A 7 -23.18 2.77 6.98
C ARG A 7 -24.55 3.21 7.51
N PRO A 8 -25.66 2.47 7.31
CA PRO A 8 -26.97 2.85 7.85
C PRO A 8 -27.01 2.87 9.38
N TRP A 9 -26.21 2.02 10.03
CA TRP A 9 -26.15 1.86 11.49
C TRP A 9 -25.02 2.66 12.15
N ARG A 10 -24.36 3.55 11.41
CA ARG A 10 -23.27 4.38 11.94
C ARG A 10 -23.70 5.19 13.16
N TRP A 11 -24.92 5.71 13.15
CA TRP A 11 -25.45 6.46 14.29
C TRP A 11 -25.52 5.59 15.55
N ALA A 12 -25.99 4.34 15.43
CA ALA A 12 -26.11 3.42 16.56
C ALA A 12 -24.72 3.04 17.13
N LEU A 13 -23.73 2.83 16.25
CA LEU A 13 -22.34 2.61 16.66
C LEU A 13 -21.80 3.82 17.44
N TRP A 14 -21.97 5.04 16.91
CA TRP A 14 -21.51 6.25 17.59
C TRP A 14 -22.24 6.48 18.91
N THR A 15 -23.56 6.25 18.97
CA THR A 15 -24.33 6.31 20.21
C THR A 15 -23.79 5.31 21.23
N HIS A 16 -23.52 4.07 20.83
CA HIS A 16 -22.93 3.06 21.71
C HIS A 16 -21.56 3.49 22.23
N ILE A 17 -20.67 3.95 21.36
CA ILE A 17 -19.32 4.43 21.73
C ILE A 17 -19.42 5.60 22.72
N VAL A 18 -20.28 6.59 22.45
CA VAL A 18 -20.45 7.76 23.32
C VAL A 18 -21.01 7.36 24.67
N LEU A 19 -22.04 6.51 24.72
CA LEU A 19 -22.63 6.05 25.99
C LEU A 19 -21.63 5.21 26.81
N ALA A 20 -20.88 4.32 26.16
CA ALA A 20 -19.86 3.52 26.81
C ALA A 20 -18.71 4.40 27.36
N ALA A 21 -18.25 5.38 26.57
CA ALA A 21 -17.23 6.33 27.00
C ALA A 21 -17.71 7.21 28.17
N LEU A 22 -18.96 7.68 28.15
CA LEU A 22 -19.56 8.44 29.25
C LEU A 22 -19.70 7.57 30.51
N ALA A 23 -20.17 6.33 30.38
CA ALA A 23 -20.27 5.40 31.51
C ALA A 23 -18.89 5.11 32.12
N ALA A 24 -17.89 4.82 31.29
CA ALA A 24 -16.52 4.61 31.74
C ALA A 24 -15.94 5.86 32.44
N LEU A 25 -16.20 7.05 31.90
CA LEU A 25 -15.80 8.32 32.50
C LEU A 25 -16.46 8.53 33.88
N LEU A 26 -17.76 8.24 34.00
CA LEU A 26 -18.48 8.37 35.27
C LEU A 26 -17.94 7.40 36.33
N VAL A 27 -17.70 6.14 35.96
CA VAL A 27 -17.10 5.13 36.85
C VAL A 27 -15.69 5.54 37.27
N LEU A 28 -14.87 6.01 36.32
CA LEU A 28 -13.52 6.49 36.59
C LEU A 28 -13.54 7.69 37.56
N VAL A 29 -14.37 8.70 37.29
CA VAL A 29 -14.49 9.88 38.17
C VAL A 29 -15.00 9.49 39.56
N HIS A 30 -15.97 8.59 39.65
CA HIS A 30 -16.48 8.08 40.94
C HIS A 30 -15.38 7.34 41.71
N GLY A 31 -14.67 6.41 41.06
CA GLY A 31 -13.56 5.66 41.65
C GLY A 31 -12.40 6.56 42.09
N LEU A 32 -12.00 7.54 41.28
CA LEU A 32 -10.98 8.52 41.63
C LEU A 32 -11.41 9.40 42.82
N ARG A 33 -12.69 9.77 42.91
CA ARG A 33 -13.22 10.52 44.06
C ARG A 33 -13.25 9.69 45.34
N ALA A 34 -13.52 8.38 45.24
CA ALA A 34 -13.57 7.48 46.38
C ALA A 34 -12.17 7.07 46.89
N ALA A 35 -11.21 6.86 45.98
CA ALA A 35 -9.89 6.31 46.30
C ALA A 35 -8.80 7.36 46.56
N LEU A 36 -8.89 8.57 45.98
CA LEU A 36 -7.81 9.56 46.06
C LEU A 36 -8.14 10.77 46.96
N PRO A 37 -7.19 11.21 47.79
CA PRO A 37 -7.31 12.45 48.56
C PRO A 37 -7.39 13.66 47.62
N ARG A 38 -8.12 14.70 48.02
CA ARG A 38 -8.36 15.93 47.22
C ARG A 38 -7.11 16.50 46.51
N PRO A 39 -5.92 16.61 47.12
CA PRO A 39 -4.74 17.16 46.45
C PRO A 39 -4.17 16.29 45.31
N ALA A 40 -4.41 14.98 45.30
CA ALA A 40 -3.88 14.07 44.27
C ALA A 40 -4.75 14.01 43.00
N ARG A 41 -6.01 14.44 43.09
CA ARG A 41 -6.99 14.39 41.99
C ARG A 41 -6.60 15.18 40.72
N PRO A 42 -6.06 16.41 40.79
CA PRO A 42 -5.67 17.14 39.57
C PRO A 42 -4.55 16.44 38.81
N ALA A 43 -3.56 15.86 39.50
CA ALA A 43 -2.46 15.14 38.86
C ALA A 43 -2.95 13.91 38.09
N VAL A 44 -3.87 13.12 38.68
CA VAL A 44 -4.44 11.94 38.01
C VAL A 44 -5.38 12.34 36.86
N ALA A 45 -6.16 13.42 37.00
CA ALA A 45 -6.98 13.94 35.92
C ALA A 45 -6.13 14.37 34.70
N THR A 46 -5.01 15.06 34.95
CA THR A 46 -4.05 15.42 33.88
C THR A 46 -3.46 14.19 33.22
N ALA A 47 -3.08 13.15 33.99
CA ALA A 47 -2.58 11.89 33.43
C ALA A 47 -3.63 11.19 32.54
N CYS A 48 -4.90 11.17 32.95
CA CYS A 48 -6.00 10.64 32.13
C CYS A 48 -6.22 11.46 30.84
N LEU A 49 -6.14 12.79 30.90
CA LEU A 49 -6.24 13.65 29.72
C LEU A 49 -5.09 13.41 28.74
N LEU A 50 -3.87 13.23 29.24
CA LEU A 50 -2.71 12.88 28.42
C LEU A 50 -2.86 11.49 27.78
N ALA A 51 -3.41 10.51 28.52
CA ALA A 51 -3.71 9.19 27.98
C ALA A 51 -4.76 9.21 26.86
N LEU A 52 -5.71 10.17 26.91
CA LEU A 52 -6.71 10.39 25.85
C LEU A 52 -6.17 11.19 24.66
N ALA A 53 -5.04 11.89 24.80
CA ALA A 53 -4.47 12.70 23.73
C ALA A 53 -4.04 11.86 22.52
N ALA A 54 -3.43 10.70 22.73
CA ALA A 54 -3.01 9.80 21.67
C ALA A 54 -4.17 9.25 20.81
N PRO A 55 -5.24 8.66 21.39
CA PRO A 55 -6.39 8.22 20.59
C PRO A 55 -7.13 9.38 19.93
N LEU A 56 -7.20 10.55 20.57
CA LEU A 56 -7.78 11.75 19.95
C LEU A 56 -6.93 12.22 18.76
N ALA A 57 -5.61 12.29 18.90
CA ALA A 57 -4.71 12.65 17.81
C ALA A 57 -4.82 11.66 16.64
N ARG A 58 -4.90 10.35 16.93
CA ARG A 58 -5.16 9.31 15.93
C ARG A 58 -6.50 9.54 15.21
N TYR A 59 -7.57 9.82 15.96
CA TYR A 59 -8.89 10.10 15.41
C TYR A 59 -8.88 11.35 14.52
N VAL A 60 -8.20 12.42 14.93
CA VAL A 60 -8.08 13.65 14.13
C VAL A 60 -7.29 13.39 12.86
N ALA A 61 -6.14 12.70 12.94
CA ALA A 61 -5.34 12.32 11.78
C ALA A 61 -6.14 11.44 10.80
N ASP A 62 -6.98 10.55 11.32
CA ASP A 62 -7.84 9.70 10.49
C ASP A 62 -8.98 10.48 9.82
N ARG A 63 -9.42 11.59 10.41
CA ARG A 63 -10.48 12.46 9.85
C ARG A 63 -9.96 13.43 8.79
N PHE A 64 -8.67 13.73 8.82
CA PHE A 64 -7.97 14.59 7.86
C PHE A 64 -6.72 13.90 7.32
N PRO A 65 -6.88 12.81 6.54
CA PRO A 65 -5.74 12.13 5.94
C PRO A 65 -5.02 13.07 4.95
N PRO A 66 -3.70 12.92 4.77
CA PRO A 66 -2.96 13.70 3.79
C PRO A 66 -3.50 13.48 2.38
N GLU A 67 -3.64 14.56 1.62
CA GLU A 67 -3.94 14.50 0.20
C GLU A 67 -2.68 14.14 -0.58
N HIS A 68 -2.72 13.00 -1.26
CA HIS A 68 -1.69 12.53 -2.17
C HIS A 68 -2.06 13.05 -3.56
N ARG A 69 -1.48 14.20 -3.95
CA ARG A 69 -1.75 14.83 -5.23
C ARG A 69 -0.71 14.45 -6.27
N ILE A 70 -1.17 14.07 -7.46
CA ILE A 70 -0.32 13.90 -8.64
C ILE A 70 -0.13 15.27 -9.28
N VAL A 71 1.13 15.72 -9.41
CA VAL A 71 1.47 17.03 -10.00
C VAL A 71 2.65 16.84 -10.95
N ASN A 72 2.37 16.93 -12.25
CA ASN A 72 3.41 16.80 -13.27
C ASN A 72 4.38 17.99 -13.26
N PRO A 73 5.66 17.77 -13.58
CA PRO A 73 6.58 18.87 -13.82
C PRO A 73 6.10 19.72 -15.01
N PRO A 74 6.26 21.05 -14.97
CA PRO A 74 5.79 21.94 -16.04
C PRO A 74 6.62 21.84 -17.33
N LEU A 75 7.82 21.26 -17.25
CA LEU A 75 8.76 21.11 -18.34
C LEU A 75 9.24 19.65 -18.41
N PRO A 76 9.50 19.12 -19.61
CA PRO A 76 10.12 17.81 -19.76
C PRO A 76 11.56 17.81 -19.22
N PRO A 77 12.11 16.64 -18.87
CA PRO A 77 13.51 16.54 -18.45
C PRO A 77 14.46 16.93 -19.58
N GLU A 78 15.54 17.64 -19.22
CA GLU A 78 16.54 18.13 -20.19
C GLU A 78 17.50 17.05 -20.68
N THR A 79 17.55 15.90 -20.00
CA THR A 79 18.45 14.78 -20.30
C THR A 79 17.72 13.45 -20.17
N MET A 80 18.19 12.43 -20.88
CA MET A 80 17.67 11.06 -20.73
C MET A 80 17.84 10.51 -19.31
N ASP A 81 18.89 10.95 -18.60
CA ASP A 81 19.11 10.58 -17.20
C ASP A 81 18.04 11.17 -16.27
N GLY A 82 17.50 12.34 -16.62
CA GLY A 82 16.40 13.00 -15.91
C GLY A 82 15.01 12.46 -16.25
N GLU A 83 14.87 11.64 -17.31
CA GLU A 83 13.64 10.91 -17.61
C GLU A 83 13.40 9.77 -16.61
N GLY A 84 14.48 9.19 -16.08
CA GLY A 84 14.47 8.14 -15.07
C GLY A 84 14.70 8.68 -13.64
N ALA A 85 14.83 7.78 -12.65
CA ALA A 85 15.24 8.12 -11.28
C ALA A 85 16.75 8.46 -11.15
N GLY A 86 17.42 8.72 -12.28
CA GLY A 86 18.84 8.99 -12.38
C GLY A 86 19.74 7.73 -12.32
N PRO A 87 20.99 7.80 -12.86
CA PRO A 87 21.88 6.63 -13.00
C PRO A 87 22.29 5.92 -11.71
N LYS A 88 22.10 6.55 -10.55
CA LYS A 88 22.40 5.97 -9.24
C LYS A 88 21.26 5.09 -8.71
N SER A 89 20.06 5.21 -9.28
CA SER A 89 18.94 4.36 -8.89
C SER A 89 19.20 2.92 -9.33
N PRO A 90 18.95 1.91 -8.47
CA PRO A 90 19.03 0.51 -8.88
C PRO A 90 18.02 0.15 -9.98
N PHE A 91 17.00 0.98 -10.14
CA PHE A 91 15.89 0.82 -11.08
C PHE A 91 16.13 1.55 -12.41
N PHE A 92 17.15 2.41 -12.50
CA PHE A 92 17.45 3.17 -13.72
C PHE A 92 17.60 2.28 -14.96
N PRO A 93 17.03 2.65 -16.14
CA PRO A 93 16.35 3.90 -16.52
C PRO A 93 14.90 4.10 -16.06
N SER A 94 14.37 3.25 -15.19
CA SER A 94 13.05 3.50 -14.60
C SER A 94 13.07 4.68 -13.60
N SER A 95 11.96 5.41 -13.49
CA SER A 95 11.69 6.44 -12.48
C SER A 95 11.04 5.88 -11.22
N SER A 96 10.76 4.58 -11.21
CA SER A 96 10.24 3.89 -10.04
C SER A 96 11.25 3.91 -8.89
N GLU A 97 10.72 4.11 -7.69
CA GLU A 97 11.48 4.16 -6.45
C GLU A 97 10.82 3.31 -5.36
N THR A 98 11.58 3.06 -4.30
CA THR A 98 11.08 2.41 -3.09
C THR A 98 11.37 3.31 -1.89
N ASN A 99 10.52 3.23 -0.86
CA ASN A 99 10.76 3.94 0.41
C ASN A 99 12.07 3.55 1.10
N VAL A 100 12.62 2.36 0.80
CA VAL A 100 13.90 1.87 1.33
C VAL A 100 15.10 2.29 0.47
N GLY A 101 14.89 2.96 -0.67
CA GLY A 101 15.95 3.38 -1.60
C GLY A 101 16.69 2.22 -2.28
N GLY A 102 16.10 1.03 -2.27
CA GLY A 102 16.74 -0.22 -2.69
C GLY A 102 15.71 -1.29 -3.05
N THR A 103 16.16 -2.54 -3.08
CA THR A 103 15.29 -3.66 -3.49
C THR A 103 14.33 -4.09 -2.39
N ILE A 104 13.20 -4.68 -2.80
CA ILE A 104 12.16 -5.23 -1.94
C ILE A 104 12.01 -6.73 -2.25
N PRO A 105 11.76 -7.60 -1.26
CA PRO A 105 11.53 -9.02 -1.50
C PRO A 105 10.42 -9.28 -2.51
N ALA A 106 10.63 -10.25 -3.41
CA ALA A 106 9.64 -10.58 -4.43
C ALA A 106 8.30 -11.04 -3.86
N THR A 107 8.36 -11.75 -2.72
CA THR A 107 7.20 -12.24 -1.97
C THR A 107 6.20 -11.14 -1.69
N PHE A 108 6.66 -9.89 -1.50
CA PHE A 108 5.80 -8.73 -1.33
C PHE A 108 4.78 -8.56 -2.46
N PHE A 109 5.16 -8.80 -3.71
CA PHE A 109 4.29 -8.60 -4.87
C PHE A 109 3.44 -9.83 -5.23
N MET A 110 3.72 -10.97 -4.59
CA MET A 110 3.18 -12.28 -4.98
C MET A 110 2.00 -12.73 -4.11
N THR A 111 1.56 -11.91 -3.16
CA THR A 111 0.52 -12.27 -2.18
C THR A 111 -0.88 -11.79 -2.57
N SER A 112 -1.19 -11.59 -3.85
CA SER A 112 -2.53 -11.15 -4.32
C SER A 112 -3.66 -12.06 -3.83
N GLN A 113 -3.40 -13.36 -3.66
CA GLN A 113 -4.38 -14.31 -3.12
C GLN A 113 -4.83 -13.96 -1.70
N ALA A 114 -3.96 -13.35 -0.88
CA ALA A 114 -4.33 -12.89 0.46
C ALA A 114 -5.41 -11.81 0.40
N CYS A 115 -5.35 -10.91 -0.60
CA CYS A 115 -6.38 -9.90 -0.86
C CYS A 115 -7.72 -10.56 -1.25
N GLY A 116 -7.67 -11.63 -2.04
CA GLY A 116 -8.83 -12.40 -2.50
C GLY A 116 -9.67 -13.05 -1.38
N ARG A 117 -9.12 -13.22 -0.17
CA ARG A 117 -9.89 -13.72 1.00
C ARG A 117 -11.05 -12.80 1.37
N CYS A 118 -10.88 -11.49 1.22
CA CYS A 118 -11.88 -10.46 1.54
C CYS A 118 -12.42 -9.73 0.30
N HIS A 119 -11.64 -9.70 -0.80
CA HIS A 119 -11.96 -8.99 -2.04
C HIS A 119 -12.11 -9.94 -3.23
N LYS A 120 -12.91 -11.01 -3.05
CA LYS A 120 -13.04 -12.10 -4.03
C LYS A 120 -13.39 -11.61 -5.44
N ASP A 121 -14.39 -10.76 -5.58
CA ASP A 121 -14.83 -10.28 -6.89
C ASP A 121 -13.74 -9.48 -7.63
N ILE A 122 -13.03 -8.62 -6.89
CA ILE A 122 -11.93 -7.81 -7.45
C ILE A 122 -10.75 -8.70 -7.81
N TYR A 123 -10.45 -9.69 -6.96
CA TYR A 123 -9.39 -10.66 -7.23
C TYR A 123 -9.68 -11.45 -8.50
N ASP A 124 -10.91 -11.94 -8.68
CA ASP A 124 -11.28 -12.70 -9.89
C ASP A 124 -11.19 -11.83 -11.15
N GLN A 125 -11.62 -10.57 -11.07
CA GLN A 125 -11.46 -9.61 -12.18
C GLN A 125 -10.00 -9.36 -12.50
N TRP A 126 -9.18 -9.06 -11.48
CA TRP A 126 -7.75 -8.86 -11.62
C TRP A 126 -7.06 -10.08 -12.23
N ASN A 127 -7.38 -11.29 -11.77
CA ASN A 127 -6.78 -12.53 -12.24
C ASN A 127 -7.07 -12.82 -13.73
N SER A 128 -8.06 -12.15 -14.32
CA SER A 128 -8.38 -12.21 -15.75
C SER A 128 -7.90 -10.99 -16.55
N SER A 129 -7.26 -10.02 -15.88
CA SER A 129 -6.95 -8.70 -16.45
C SER A 129 -5.58 -8.64 -17.14
N ALA A 130 -5.42 -7.65 -18.03
CA ALA A 130 -4.14 -7.34 -18.66
C ALA A 130 -3.04 -6.95 -17.64
N HIS A 131 -3.40 -6.44 -16.46
CA HIS A 131 -2.42 -6.16 -15.40
C HIS A 131 -1.86 -7.44 -14.79
N HIS A 132 -2.68 -8.47 -14.57
CA HIS A 132 -2.16 -9.77 -14.15
C HIS A 132 -1.32 -10.40 -15.27
N PHE A 133 -1.74 -10.27 -16.53
CA PHE A 133 -1.02 -10.76 -17.70
C PHE A 133 -0.03 -9.74 -18.31
N SER A 134 0.61 -8.91 -17.47
CA SER A 134 1.49 -7.84 -17.93
C SER A 134 2.95 -8.27 -18.11
N SER A 135 3.38 -9.31 -17.40
CA SER A 135 4.79 -9.73 -17.33
C SER A 135 5.06 -10.91 -18.28
N PHE A 136 5.90 -11.85 -17.87
CA PHE A 136 6.37 -12.93 -18.74
C PHE A 136 5.38 -14.09 -18.89
N ASN A 137 4.22 -13.99 -18.24
CA ASN A 137 3.03 -14.78 -18.53
C ASN A 137 2.32 -14.34 -19.84
N ASN A 138 2.78 -13.26 -20.48
CA ASN A 138 2.34 -12.81 -21.79
C ASN A 138 3.45 -13.00 -22.83
N GLN A 139 3.17 -13.80 -23.88
CA GLN A 139 4.17 -14.17 -24.88
C GLN A 139 4.65 -12.99 -25.72
N TRP A 140 3.82 -11.98 -25.97
CA TRP A 140 4.19 -10.80 -26.76
C TRP A 140 5.15 -9.90 -26.01
N TYR A 141 4.84 -9.63 -24.74
CA TYR A 141 5.72 -8.88 -23.85
C TYR A 141 7.04 -9.64 -23.67
N ARG A 142 6.95 -10.93 -23.32
CA ARG A 142 8.10 -11.81 -23.17
C ARG A 142 9.05 -11.75 -24.36
N LYS A 143 8.57 -11.98 -25.58
CA LYS A 143 9.44 -12.02 -26.77
C LYS A 143 10.05 -10.66 -27.08
N SER A 144 9.33 -9.57 -26.83
CA SER A 144 9.85 -8.21 -26.96
C SER A 144 11.02 -7.95 -26.01
N ILE A 145 10.87 -8.30 -24.72
CA ILE A 145 11.93 -8.11 -23.73
C ILE A 145 13.10 -9.07 -23.95
N GLU A 146 12.84 -10.35 -24.28
CA GLU A 146 13.89 -11.31 -24.62
C GLU A 146 14.77 -10.78 -25.77
N TYR A 147 14.16 -10.30 -26.85
CA TYR A 147 14.88 -9.71 -27.98
C TYR A 147 15.63 -8.44 -27.58
N MET A 148 14.98 -7.52 -26.86
CA MET A 148 15.62 -6.29 -26.40
C MET A 148 16.87 -6.59 -25.57
N GLN A 149 16.78 -7.54 -24.64
CA GLN A 149 17.90 -7.91 -23.79
C GLN A 149 19.02 -8.62 -24.55
N ASP A 150 18.71 -9.42 -25.58
CA ASP A 150 19.74 -10.04 -26.44
C ASP A 150 20.54 -9.00 -27.22
N VAL A 151 19.89 -7.92 -27.68
CA VAL A 151 20.49 -6.93 -28.59
C VAL A 151 21.20 -5.81 -27.82
N VAL A 152 20.59 -5.31 -26.73
CA VAL A 152 21.08 -4.12 -26.01
C VAL A 152 21.28 -4.33 -24.50
N GLY A 153 21.14 -5.56 -24.02
CA GLY A 153 21.34 -5.92 -22.61
C GLY A 153 20.15 -5.62 -21.70
N THR A 154 20.28 -5.98 -20.42
CA THR A 154 19.20 -5.90 -19.43
C THR A 154 18.84 -4.49 -19.00
N LYS A 155 19.83 -3.60 -18.92
CA LYS A 155 19.65 -2.23 -18.39
C LYS A 155 18.53 -1.46 -19.11
N PRO A 156 18.51 -1.31 -20.46
CA PRO A 156 17.43 -0.59 -21.13
C PRO A 156 16.03 -1.16 -20.87
N SER A 157 15.90 -2.48 -20.74
CA SER A 157 14.60 -3.13 -20.49
C SER A 157 13.99 -2.84 -19.11
N LYS A 158 14.76 -2.29 -18.16
CA LYS A 158 14.22 -1.82 -16.88
C LYS A 158 13.20 -0.68 -17.04
N TRP A 159 13.28 0.08 -18.14
CA TRP A 159 12.26 1.07 -18.51
C TRP A 159 10.88 0.42 -18.74
N CYS A 160 10.83 -0.82 -19.20
CA CYS A 160 9.58 -1.57 -19.33
C CYS A 160 9.18 -2.20 -17.98
N ALA A 161 10.18 -2.72 -17.26
CA ALA A 161 10.00 -3.45 -16.01
C ALA A 161 9.30 -2.66 -14.90
N GLY A 162 9.55 -1.35 -14.82
CA GLY A 162 8.89 -0.47 -13.86
C GLY A 162 7.36 -0.43 -14.01
N CYS A 163 6.83 -0.73 -15.20
CA CYS A 163 5.38 -0.81 -15.43
C CYS A 163 4.85 -2.25 -15.55
N HIS A 164 5.71 -3.25 -15.82
CA HIS A 164 5.25 -4.59 -16.18
C HIS A 164 5.63 -5.69 -15.17
N ASP A 165 6.78 -5.57 -14.50
CA ASP A 165 7.51 -6.72 -13.93
C ASP A 165 7.85 -6.57 -12.44
N HIS A 166 6.99 -5.91 -11.64
CA HIS A 166 7.30 -5.48 -10.28
C HIS A 166 7.94 -6.55 -9.39
N ALA A 167 7.46 -7.80 -9.45
CA ALA A 167 7.98 -8.89 -8.64
C ALA A 167 9.45 -9.26 -8.96
N VAL A 168 9.88 -9.20 -10.22
CA VAL A 168 11.28 -9.44 -10.64
C VAL A 168 12.10 -8.16 -10.63
N PHE A 169 11.44 -7.02 -10.85
CA PHE A 169 12.10 -5.74 -10.98
C PHE A 169 12.56 -5.18 -9.64
N PHE A 170 11.63 -5.04 -8.69
CA PHE A 170 11.93 -4.43 -7.40
C PHE A 170 12.80 -5.33 -6.51
N ASN A 171 12.89 -6.63 -6.77
CA ASN A 171 13.78 -7.52 -6.02
C ASN A 171 15.23 -7.52 -6.54
N GLY A 172 15.52 -6.79 -7.62
CA GLY A 172 16.86 -6.66 -8.21
C GLY A 172 17.27 -7.79 -9.16
N ARG A 173 16.42 -8.79 -9.38
CA ARG A 173 16.75 -9.91 -10.28
C ARG A 173 16.77 -9.52 -11.75
N PHE A 174 16.18 -8.38 -12.10
CA PHE A 174 16.13 -7.87 -13.48
C PHE A 174 17.49 -7.47 -14.07
N ASP A 175 18.55 -7.41 -13.26
CA ASP A 175 19.92 -7.25 -13.77
C ASP A 175 20.39 -8.48 -14.57
N ARG A 176 19.81 -9.65 -14.30
CA ARG A 176 20.09 -10.89 -15.03
C ARG A 176 19.15 -11.05 -16.23
N PRO A 177 19.62 -11.60 -17.36
CA PRO A 177 18.78 -11.85 -18.53
C PRO A 177 17.52 -12.64 -18.17
N ILE A 178 16.36 -12.18 -18.66
CA ILE A 178 15.09 -12.79 -18.29
C ILE A 178 14.97 -14.23 -18.78
N LYS A 179 15.60 -14.57 -19.91
CA LYS A 179 15.62 -15.94 -20.44
C LYS A 179 16.15 -16.97 -19.44
N GLU A 180 17.00 -16.56 -18.51
CA GLU A 180 17.59 -17.44 -17.49
C GLU A 180 16.67 -17.64 -16.27
N GLN A 181 15.59 -16.88 -16.16
CA GLN A 181 14.70 -16.88 -14.99
C GLN A 181 13.22 -16.78 -15.35
N ILE A 182 12.87 -17.05 -16.60
CA ILE A 182 11.53 -16.83 -17.16
C ILE A 182 10.46 -17.69 -16.48
N ASP A 183 10.82 -18.90 -16.05
CA ASP A 183 9.89 -19.87 -15.45
C ASP A 183 9.72 -19.67 -13.94
N THR A 184 10.30 -18.60 -13.38
CA THR A 184 10.20 -18.30 -11.96
C THR A 184 8.82 -17.73 -11.61
N PRO A 185 8.27 -18.02 -10.42
CA PRO A 185 6.98 -17.46 -10.00
C PRO A 185 6.92 -15.92 -10.09
N GLU A 186 8.01 -15.25 -9.75
CA GLU A 186 8.15 -13.79 -9.85
C GLU A 186 7.95 -13.30 -11.28
N ALA A 187 8.55 -13.97 -12.26
CA ALA A 187 8.43 -13.63 -13.68
C ALA A 187 7.02 -13.87 -14.23
N GLN A 188 6.27 -14.76 -13.60
CA GLN A 188 4.91 -15.11 -14.02
C GLN A 188 3.82 -14.31 -13.27
N ASN A 189 4.20 -13.45 -12.32
CA ASN A 189 3.25 -12.78 -11.41
C ASN A 189 2.43 -11.67 -12.08
N GLY A 190 3.01 -10.97 -13.05
CA GLY A 190 2.45 -9.70 -13.55
C GLY A 190 2.43 -8.62 -12.47
N LEU A 191 1.56 -7.62 -12.67
CA LEU A 191 1.24 -6.63 -11.64
C LEU A 191 0.22 -7.21 -10.65
N GLY A 192 0.64 -7.38 -9.40
CA GLY A 192 -0.23 -7.85 -8.32
C GLY A 192 -1.07 -6.73 -7.70
N CYS A 193 -1.91 -7.07 -6.71
CA CYS A 193 -2.68 -6.05 -5.99
C CYS A 193 -1.77 -4.97 -5.37
N LEU A 194 -0.65 -5.41 -4.80
CA LEU A 194 0.31 -4.52 -4.15
C LEU A 194 1.08 -3.65 -5.15
N SER A 195 1.21 -4.03 -6.42
CA SER A 195 1.81 -3.17 -7.46
C SER A 195 1.16 -1.79 -7.56
N CYS A 196 -0.15 -1.71 -7.35
CA CYS A 196 -0.88 -0.44 -7.29
C CYS A 196 -1.07 0.04 -5.85
N HIS A 197 -1.48 -0.86 -4.96
CA HIS A 197 -1.91 -0.50 -3.61
C HIS A 197 -0.78 -0.17 -2.63
N SER A 198 0.48 -0.44 -2.98
CA SER A 198 1.65 0.03 -2.23
C SER A 198 2.26 1.32 -2.77
N ILE A 199 1.69 1.91 -3.82
CA ILE A 199 2.13 3.22 -4.29
C ILE A 199 1.73 4.27 -3.25
N VAL A 200 2.71 5.02 -2.75
CA VAL A 200 2.48 6.10 -1.78
C VAL A 200 2.62 7.48 -2.40
N HIS A 201 3.33 7.59 -3.52
CA HIS A 201 3.53 8.85 -4.22
C HIS A 201 3.63 8.58 -5.72
N VAL A 202 2.90 9.35 -6.52
CA VAL A 202 3.07 9.40 -7.98
C VAL A 202 3.65 10.77 -8.27
N LYS A 203 4.94 10.78 -8.63
CA LYS A 203 5.71 12.00 -8.90
C LYS A 203 5.29 12.63 -10.23
N SER A 204 4.96 11.80 -11.22
CA SER A 204 4.52 12.23 -12.54
C SER A 204 3.58 11.18 -13.16
N SER A 205 2.56 11.66 -13.87
CA SER A 205 1.76 10.87 -14.83
C SER A 205 2.34 10.92 -16.24
N MET A 206 3.43 11.68 -16.44
CA MET A 206 4.17 11.68 -17.70
C MET A 206 5.29 10.64 -17.61
N GLY A 207 5.19 9.60 -18.43
CA GLY A 207 6.31 8.71 -18.72
C GLY A 207 6.55 7.60 -17.69
N GLN A 208 7.81 7.19 -17.61
CA GLN A 208 8.27 5.91 -17.07
C GLN A 208 7.92 5.73 -15.59
N GLY A 209 6.81 5.08 -15.24
CA GLY A 209 6.57 4.47 -13.92
C GLY A 209 7.00 5.33 -12.71
N ASP A 210 6.73 6.63 -12.75
CA ASP A 210 7.32 7.62 -11.83
C ASP A 210 6.57 7.66 -10.50
N PHE A 211 6.73 6.59 -9.73
CA PHE A 211 6.05 6.37 -8.46
C PHE A 211 7.00 5.78 -7.40
N THR A 212 6.60 5.94 -6.15
CA THR A 212 7.30 5.35 -5.00
C THR A 212 6.45 4.23 -4.39
N ILE A 213 7.04 3.03 -4.31
CA ILE A 213 6.48 1.87 -3.63
C ILE A 213 6.90 1.89 -2.15
N GLU A 214 5.94 1.73 -1.25
CA GLU A 214 6.20 1.52 0.16
C GLU A 214 6.24 0.03 0.50
N TYR A 215 7.36 -0.42 1.05
CA TYR A 215 7.46 -1.72 1.72
C TYR A 215 7.19 -1.55 3.23
N PRO A 216 6.03 -2.00 3.73
CA PRO A 216 5.65 -1.77 5.12
C PRO A 216 6.26 -2.81 6.07
N PRO A 217 6.66 -2.42 7.30
CA PRO A 217 7.30 -3.32 8.26
C PRO A 217 6.48 -4.56 8.68
N LEU A 218 5.16 -4.50 8.54
CA LEU A 218 4.23 -5.56 9.00
C LEU A 218 3.70 -6.44 7.85
N HIS A 219 4.28 -6.36 6.66
CA HIS A 219 3.84 -7.16 5.51
C HIS A 219 3.79 -8.67 5.84
N ASP A 220 4.85 -9.20 6.44
CA ASP A 220 4.98 -10.64 6.72
C ASP A 220 3.90 -11.14 7.70
N LEU A 221 3.45 -10.29 8.63
CA LEU A 221 2.35 -10.62 9.53
C LEU A 221 1.01 -10.65 8.79
N ALA A 222 0.77 -9.70 7.88
CA ALA A 222 -0.46 -9.60 7.12
C ALA A 222 -0.62 -10.71 6.06
N ALA A 223 0.50 -11.19 5.51
CA ALA A 223 0.57 -12.26 4.53
C ALA A 223 0.89 -13.64 5.14
N SER A 224 0.93 -13.76 6.47
CA SER A 224 1.32 -15.00 7.15
C SER A 224 0.38 -16.17 6.80
N GLU A 225 0.97 -17.33 6.49
CA GLU A 225 0.24 -18.58 6.25
C GLU A 225 -0.15 -19.30 7.56
N ASN A 226 0.31 -18.82 8.71
CA ASN A 226 -0.07 -19.41 10.00
C ASN A 226 -1.56 -19.12 10.27
N PRO A 227 -2.40 -20.15 10.47
CA PRO A 227 -3.85 -19.98 10.57
C PRO A 227 -4.28 -19.14 11.78
N VAL A 228 -3.52 -19.17 12.88
CA VAL A 228 -3.82 -18.37 14.08
C VAL A 228 -3.51 -16.90 13.83
N LEU A 229 -2.36 -16.61 13.21
CA LEU A 229 -1.97 -15.24 12.87
C LEU A 229 -2.90 -14.66 11.81
N ALA A 230 -3.22 -15.43 10.78
CA ALA A 230 -4.16 -15.03 9.73
C ALA A 230 -5.57 -14.77 10.30
N ALA A 231 -6.08 -15.64 11.19
CA ALA A 231 -7.37 -15.44 11.84
C ALA A 231 -7.38 -14.20 12.75
N GLY A 232 -6.32 -13.99 13.53
CA GLY A 232 -6.17 -12.80 14.37
C GLY A 232 -6.11 -11.51 13.56
N HIS A 233 -5.30 -11.51 12.49
CA HIS A 233 -5.23 -10.42 11.52
C HIS A 233 -6.60 -10.13 10.89
N ASP A 234 -7.27 -11.15 10.35
CA ASP A 234 -8.55 -11.01 9.67
C ASP A 234 -9.65 -10.54 10.66
N TYR A 235 -9.60 -10.96 11.92
CA TYR A 235 -10.50 -10.47 12.97
C TYR A 235 -10.29 -8.98 13.24
N LEU A 236 -9.03 -8.55 13.44
CA LEU A 236 -8.72 -7.14 13.69
C LEU A 236 -9.10 -6.25 12.49
N LEU A 237 -8.86 -6.73 11.27
CA LEU A 237 -9.27 -6.05 10.03
C LEU A 237 -10.79 -5.91 9.91
N LYS A 238 -11.54 -6.95 10.26
CA LYS A 238 -13.01 -6.90 10.22
C LYS A 238 -13.59 -6.01 11.31
N LEU A 239 -12.91 -5.94 12.47
CA LEU A 239 -13.29 -5.10 13.59
C LEU A 239 -13.12 -3.61 13.26
N ASP A 240 -11.97 -3.23 12.69
CA ASP A 240 -11.71 -1.87 12.21
C ASP A 240 -10.99 -1.90 10.85
N PRO A 241 -11.72 -1.81 9.72
CA PRO A 241 -11.12 -1.79 8.39
C PRO A 241 -10.51 -0.42 8.03
N GLY A 242 -10.68 0.60 8.87
CA GLY A 242 -10.23 1.98 8.61
C GLY A 242 -8.72 2.08 8.34
N PRO A 243 -7.85 1.58 9.22
CA PRO A 243 -6.41 1.57 9.02
C PRO A 243 -6.00 0.87 7.72
N HIS A 244 -6.54 -0.32 7.45
CA HIS A 244 -6.27 -1.09 6.23
C HIS A 244 -6.63 -0.30 4.97
N LYS A 245 -7.82 0.29 4.95
CA LYS A 245 -8.26 1.13 3.82
C LYS A 245 -7.28 2.27 3.55
N ARG A 246 -6.81 2.97 4.60
CA ARG A 246 -5.89 4.12 4.42
C ARG A 246 -4.49 3.69 4.01
N THR A 247 -4.05 2.50 4.40
CA THR A 247 -2.78 1.94 3.95
C THR A 247 -2.82 1.70 2.44
N PHE A 248 -3.87 1.07 1.91
CA PHE A 248 -3.92 0.62 0.51
C PHE A 248 -4.66 1.55 -0.46
N LEU A 249 -5.47 2.49 0.03
CA LEU A 249 -6.21 3.44 -0.81
C LEU A 249 -5.81 4.88 -0.46
N LYS A 250 -4.84 5.39 -1.21
CA LYS A 250 -4.47 6.82 -1.23
C LYS A 250 -5.53 7.64 -1.97
N SER A 251 -5.57 8.95 -1.72
CA SER A 251 -6.58 9.85 -2.31
C SER A 251 -6.59 9.85 -3.84
N PHE A 252 -5.42 9.73 -4.50
CA PHE A 252 -5.32 9.71 -5.96
C PHE A 252 -6.07 8.53 -6.60
N HIS A 253 -6.23 7.39 -5.92
CA HIS A 253 -7.02 6.25 -6.42
C HIS A 253 -8.50 6.58 -6.66
N THR A 254 -9.00 7.66 -6.05
CA THR A 254 -10.41 8.06 -6.15
C THR A 254 -10.62 9.46 -6.69
N LEU A 255 -9.69 10.38 -6.41
CA LEU A 255 -9.80 11.79 -6.80
C LEU A 255 -9.08 12.10 -8.12
N GLN A 256 -8.09 11.28 -8.50
CA GLN A 256 -7.21 11.49 -9.66
C GLN A 256 -7.01 10.17 -10.42
N THR A 257 -8.12 9.45 -10.65
CA THR A 257 -8.09 8.09 -11.21
C THR A 257 -7.50 8.09 -12.62
N ALA A 258 -7.77 9.12 -13.42
CA ALA A 258 -7.27 9.20 -14.78
C ALA A 258 -5.75 9.37 -14.80
N GLU A 259 -5.22 10.26 -13.96
CA GLU A 259 -3.80 10.54 -13.81
C GLU A 259 -3.04 9.38 -13.14
N PHE A 260 -3.72 8.59 -12.31
CA PHE A 260 -3.13 7.39 -11.72
C PHE A 260 -3.01 6.24 -12.71
N CYS A 261 -3.96 6.12 -13.64
CA CYS A 261 -4.04 5.03 -14.62
C CYS A 261 -3.42 5.37 -16.00
N SER A 262 -2.98 6.61 -16.21
CA SER A 262 -2.29 7.06 -17.44
C SER A 262 -0.83 6.67 -17.42
#